data_AF-A0A496WG48-F1
#
_entry.id   AF-A0A496WG48-F1
#
_cell.length_a   1.000
_cell.length_b   1.000
_cell.length_c   1.000
_cell.angle_alpha   90.00
_cell.angle_beta   90.00
_cell.angle_gamma   90.00
#
_symmetry.space_group_name_H-M   'P 1'
#
loop_
_entity.id
_entity.type
_entity.pdbx_description
1 polymer ?
#
loop_
_entity_poly.entity_id
_entity_poly.type
_entity_poly.pdbx_seq_one_letter_code
_entity_poly.pdbx_strand_id
1 'polypeptide(L)'
;YSVDENRLAILQGEEKLSNLDDVLFDSTPACGVGHGWSIAPESWLKSDADIKVDSHLLPDARSLLKLARQAVAENHTVSAENTSINYLRNQVASKPRH
;
A
#
# COMPACT_ATOMS: atom_id res chain seq x y z
N TYR A 1 -0.83 7.23 -10.61
CA TYR A 1 -0.59 7.72 -9.23
C TYR A 1 -0.14 9.18 -9.26
N SER A 2 -0.27 9.92 -8.16
CA SER A 2 0.27 11.28 -8.01
C SER A 2 1.52 11.28 -7.11
N VAL A 3 2.39 12.26 -7.33
CA VAL A 3 3.58 12.50 -6.51
C VAL A 3 3.57 13.92 -6.00
N ASP A 4 4.13 14.15 -4.82
CA ASP A 4 4.32 15.48 -4.27
C ASP A 4 5.55 16.19 -4.88
N GLU A 5 5.82 17.40 -4.41
CA GLU A 5 6.99 18.20 -4.80
C GLU A 5 8.34 17.54 -4.48
N ASN A 6 8.35 16.58 -3.54
CA ASN A 6 9.52 15.79 -3.15
C ASN A 6 9.65 14.46 -3.92
N ARG A 7 8.79 14.24 -4.92
CA ARG A 7 8.67 12.98 -5.68
C ARG A 7 8.30 11.78 -4.81
N LEU A 8 7.62 12.01 -3.71
CA LEU A 8 7.04 10.96 -2.87
C LEU A 8 5.65 10.63 -3.39
N ALA A 9 5.33 9.33 -3.43
CA ALA A 9 4.02 8.87 -3.80
C ALA A 9 2.99 9.34 -2.76
N ILE A 10 1.92 9.97 -3.22
CA ILE A 10 0.81 10.37 -2.37
C ILE A 10 -0.20 9.21 -2.34
N LEU A 11 -0.61 8.80 -1.15
CA LEU A 11 -1.70 7.84 -1.00
C LEU A 11 -2.99 8.43 -1.56
N GLN A 12 -3.54 7.79 -2.60
CA GLN A 12 -4.84 8.13 -3.18
C GLN A 12 -5.79 6.96 -2.86
N GLY A 13 -6.75 7.19 -1.97
CA GLY A 13 -7.65 6.14 -1.46
C GLY A 13 -7.25 5.67 -0.05
N GLU A 14 -7.40 4.37 0.20
CA GLU A 14 -7.20 3.76 1.52
C GLU A 14 -6.32 2.50 1.46
N GLU A 15 -5.60 2.22 2.55
CA GLU A 15 -4.93 0.93 2.74
C GLU A 15 -5.98 -0.15 3.06
N LYS A 16 -5.99 -1.25 2.32
CA LYS A 16 -6.97 -2.33 2.50
C LYS A 16 -6.36 -3.72 2.28
N LEU A 17 -6.97 -4.71 2.93
CA LEU A 17 -6.75 -6.13 2.64
C LEU A 17 -7.99 -6.66 1.90
N SER A 18 -7.79 -7.17 0.68
CA SER A 18 -8.86 -7.70 -0.17
C SER A 18 -8.51 -9.11 -0.64
N ASN A 19 -9.52 -9.93 -0.96
CA ASN A 19 -9.23 -11.15 -1.72
C ASN A 19 -8.75 -10.76 -3.12
N LEU A 20 -7.92 -11.61 -3.71
CA LEU A 20 -7.37 -11.37 -5.03
C LEU A 20 -8.46 -11.18 -6.10
N ASP A 21 -9.52 -11.99 -6.03
CA ASP A 21 -10.64 -11.95 -6.98
C ASP A 21 -11.45 -10.64 -6.90
N ASP A 22 -11.33 -9.90 -5.79
CA ASP A 22 -12.02 -8.62 -5.56
C ASP A 22 -11.17 -7.42 -6.03
N VAL A 23 -9.93 -7.64 -6.49
CA VAL A 23 -9.03 -6.58 -6.95
C VAL A 23 -9.30 -6.27 -8.42
N LEU A 24 -9.90 -5.10 -8.67
CA LEU A 24 -10.10 -4.56 -10.01
C LEU A 24 -9.00 -3.54 -10.32
N PHE A 25 -8.39 -3.66 -11.51
CA PHE A 25 -7.45 -2.67 -12.02
C PHE A 25 -8.16 -1.75 -12.99
N ASP A 26 -8.22 -0.48 -12.64
CA ASP A 26 -8.59 0.55 -13.60
C ASP A 26 -7.48 0.69 -14.65
N SER A 27 -7.82 1.18 -15.84
CA SER A 27 -6.89 1.44 -16.96
C SER A 27 -5.88 2.58 -16.70
N THR A 28 -5.69 2.97 -15.44
CA THR A 28 -4.75 4.02 -15.06
C THR A 28 -3.33 3.46 -15.02
N PRO A 29 -2.32 4.17 -15.54
CA PRO A 29 -0.93 3.76 -15.41
C PRO A 29 -0.52 3.50 -13.96
N ALA A 30 -0.09 2.28 -13.67
CA ALA A 30 0.29 1.81 -12.35
C ALA A 30 1.55 0.93 -12.40
N CYS A 31 2.22 0.79 -11.26
CA CYS A 31 3.27 -0.20 -11.05
C CYS A 31 2.90 -1.10 -9.87
N GLY A 32 3.24 -2.38 -9.98
CA GLY A 32 3.06 -3.37 -8.93
C GLY A 32 4.36 -3.62 -8.19
N VAL A 33 4.37 -3.53 -6.87
CA VAL A 33 5.57 -3.78 -6.05
C VAL A 33 5.29 -4.68 -4.87
N GLY A 34 6.27 -5.53 -4.54
CA GLY A 34 6.22 -6.42 -3.39
C GLY A 34 5.66 -7.81 -3.68
N HIS A 35 5.83 -8.70 -2.71
CA HIS A 35 5.67 -10.15 -2.91
C HIS A 35 4.23 -10.57 -3.28
N GLY A 36 3.21 -9.80 -2.91
CA GLY A 36 1.82 -10.09 -3.31
C GLY A 36 1.63 -10.22 -4.82
N TRP A 37 2.47 -9.53 -5.61
CA TRP A 37 2.42 -9.57 -7.07
C TRP A 37 2.97 -10.86 -7.68
N SER A 38 3.75 -11.67 -6.95
CA SER A 38 4.27 -12.94 -7.49
C SER A 38 3.26 -14.09 -7.47
N ILE A 39 2.13 -13.93 -6.77
CA ILE A 39 1.20 -15.03 -6.50
C ILE A 39 0.29 -15.34 -7.71
N ALA A 40 0.02 -14.36 -8.58
CA ALA A 40 -0.90 -14.54 -9.70
C ALA A 40 -0.54 -13.67 -10.92
N PRO A 41 0.61 -13.92 -11.58
CA PRO A 41 1.07 -13.11 -12.72
C PRO A 41 0.03 -13.01 -13.85
N GLU A 42 -0.73 -14.07 -14.12
CA GLU A 42 -1.72 -14.09 -15.20
C GLU A 42 -3.01 -13.30 -14.89
N SER A 43 -3.40 -13.12 -13.62
CA SER A 43 -4.60 -12.35 -13.27
C SER A 43 -4.37 -10.85 -13.41
N TRP A 44 -3.14 -10.39 -13.18
CA TRP A 44 -2.73 -9.00 -13.36
C TRP A 44 -2.62 -8.61 -14.85
N LEU A 45 -2.12 -9.56 -15.67
CA LEU A 45 -1.93 -9.40 -17.11
C LEU A 45 -3.23 -9.36 -17.92
N LYS A 46 -4.38 -9.69 -17.31
CA LYS A 46 -5.71 -9.53 -17.94
C LYS A 46 -6.22 -8.10 -17.92
N SER A 47 -5.55 -7.19 -17.20
CA SER A 47 -5.85 -5.77 -17.32
C SER A 47 -5.26 -5.21 -18.60
N ASP A 48 -5.97 -4.32 -19.29
CA ASP A 48 -5.47 -3.59 -20.48
C ASP A 48 -4.32 -2.62 -20.13
N ALA A 49 -3.94 -2.52 -18.85
CA ALA A 49 -2.85 -1.71 -18.37
C ALA A 49 -1.53 -2.51 -18.41
N ASP A 50 -0.52 -1.98 -19.12
CA ASP A 50 0.86 -2.47 -19.09
C ASP A 50 1.50 -2.16 -17.72
N ILE A 51 1.14 -2.95 -16.70
CA ILE A 51 1.62 -2.78 -15.33
C ILE A 51 3.02 -3.39 -15.22
N LYS A 52 4.03 -2.55 -14.97
CA LYS A 52 5.38 -3.01 -14.62
C LYS A 52 5.38 -3.52 -13.18
N VAL A 53 5.85 -4.75 -12.99
CA VAL A 53 5.88 -5.44 -11.70
C VAL A 53 7.32 -5.65 -11.21
N ASP A 54 7.59 -5.27 -9.97
CA ASP A 54 8.78 -5.68 -9.19
C ASP A 54 8.33 -6.38 -7.90
N SER A 55 8.22 -7.70 -7.96
CA SER A 55 7.74 -8.53 -6.84
C SER A 55 8.77 -8.71 -5.72
N HIS A 56 10.00 -8.27 -5.91
CA HIS A 56 11.09 -8.42 -4.95
C HIS A 56 11.36 -7.14 -4.15
N LEU A 57 10.76 -6.02 -4.52
CA LEU A 57 10.88 -4.78 -3.78
C LEU A 57 10.32 -4.94 -2.36
N LEU A 58 11.13 -4.61 -1.37
CA LEU A 58 10.77 -4.63 0.05
C LEU A 58 10.76 -3.20 0.61
N PRO A 59 10.01 -2.95 1.70
CA PRO A 59 10.14 -1.71 2.45
C PRO A 59 11.58 -1.48 2.91
N ASP A 60 12.08 -0.26 2.73
CA ASP A 60 13.44 0.11 3.13
C ASP A 60 13.46 1.36 4.01
N ALA A 61 14.43 1.43 4.93
CA ALA A 61 14.52 2.50 5.91
C ALA A 61 14.81 3.88 5.28
N ARG A 62 15.45 3.93 4.11
CA ARG A 62 15.76 5.20 3.43
C ARG A 62 14.49 5.80 2.84
N SER A 63 13.63 5.00 2.23
CA SER A 63 12.33 5.44 1.74
C SER A 63 11.40 5.81 2.90
N LEU A 64 11.40 5.02 3.98
CA LEU A 64 10.64 5.34 5.20
C LEU A 64 11.06 6.68 5.82
N LEU A 65 12.36 6.97 5.88
CA LEU A 65 12.86 8.25 6.41
C LEU A 65 12.38 9.45 5.59
N LYS A 66 12.23 9.32 4.26
CA LYS A 66 11.69 10.40 3.42
C LYS A 66 10.23 10.70 3.78
N LEU A 67 9.41 9.65 3.91
CA LEU A 67 8.01 9.78 4.33
C LEU A 67 7.90 10.37 5.74
N ALA A 68 8.75 9.93 6.68
CA ALA A 68 8.78 10.47 8.04
C ALA A 68 9.13 11.96 8.07
N ARG A 69 10.09 12.41 7.24
CA ARG A 69 10.44 13.83 7.13
C ARG A 69 9.26 14.67 6.63
N GLN A 70 8.51 14.16 5.65
CA GLN A 70 7.28 14.81 5.18
C GLN A 70 6.23 14.88 6.29
N ALA A 71 5.96 13.76 6.98
CA ALA A 71 5.00 13.73 8.09
C ALA A 71 5.35 14.73 9.21
N VAL A 72 6.64 14.92 9.51
CA VAL A 72 7.10 15.95 10.46
C VAL A 72 6.81 17.36 9.94
N ALA A 73 7.14 17.65 8.68
CA ALA A 73 6.90 18.95 8.07
C ALA A 73 5.40 19.32 8.01
N GLU A 74 4.53 18.32 7.82
CA GLU A 74 3.08 18.46 7.76
C GLU A 74 2.40 18.43 9.14
N ASN A 75 3.15 18.34 10.24
CA ASN A 75 2.64 18.20 11.62
C ASN A 75 1.77 16.94 11.85
N HIS A 76 2.05 15.85 11.14
CA HIS A 76 1.41 14.54 11.31
C HIS A 76 2.09 13.66 12.38
N THR A 77 2.84 14.24 13.31
CA THR A 77 3.52 13.51 14.39
C THR A 77 2.57 13.18 15.54
N VAL A 78 2.75 12.01 16.16
CA VAL A 78 1.99 11.60 17.35
C VAL A 78 2.94 11.35 18.52
N SER A 79 2.42 11.40 19.74
CA SER A 79 3.17 10.99 20.92
C SER A 79 3.37 9.47 20.96
N ALA A 80 4.41 9.02 21.66
CA ALA A 80 4.81 7.62 21.66
C ALA A 80 3.69 6.68 22.15
N GLU A 81 2.95 7.10 23.17
CA GLU A 81 1.82 6.37 23.73
C GLU A 81 0.64 6.18 22.77
N ASN A 82 0.56 6.98 21.71
CA ASN A 82 -0.46 6.90 20.67
C ASN A 82 -0.02 6.09 19.44
N THR A 83 1.17 5.49 19.48
CA THR A 83 1.65 4.64 18.39
C THR A 83 0.95 3.29 18.42
N SER A 84 0.38 2.88 17.28
CA SER A 84 -0.28 1.58 17.13
C SER A 84 0.10 0.92 15.81
N ILE A 85 -0.09 -0.39 15.73
CA ILE A 85 0.15 -1.17 14.51
C ILE A 85 -1.13 -1.14 13.67
N ASN A 86 -1.01 -0.88 12.37
CA ASN A 86 -2.13 -0.97 11.43
C ASN A 86 -2.72 -2.38 11.44
N TYR A 87 -4.02 -2.47 11.74
CA TYR A 87 -4.74 -3.74 11.79
C TYR A 87 -5.77 -3.80 10.64
N LEU A 88 -5.38 -4.41 9.53
CA LEU A 88 -6.17 -4.40 8.28
C LEU A 88 -7.22 -5.51 8.18
N ARG A 89 -7.38 -6.35 9.21
CA ARG A 89 -8.44 -7.37 9.24
C ARG A 89 -9.72 -6.75 9.78
N ASN A 90 -10.67 -6.50 8.89
CA ASN A 90 -12.03 -6.14 9.28
C ASN A 90 -12.62 -7.21 10.22
N GLN A 91 -13.30 -6.76 11.30
CA GLN A 91 -14.21 -7.56 12.12
C GLN A 91 -13.63 -8.71 12.97
N VAL A 92 -12.36 -8.65 13.39
CA VAL A 92 -11.82 -9.70 14.29
C VAL A 92 -12.48 -9.67 15.67
N ALA A 93 -12.92 -8.48 16.12
CA ALA A 93 -13.72 -8.32 17.34
C ALA A 93 -15.12 -8.99 17.24
N SER A 94 -15.60 -9.26 16.02
CA SER A 94 -16.89 -9.92 15.76
C SER A 94 -16.77 -11.44 15.61
N LYS A 95 -15.55 -12.00 15.70
CA LYS A 95 -15.39 -13.45 15.63
C LYS A 95 -15.95 -14.09 16.90
N PRO A 96 -16.91 -15.03 16.80
CA PRO A 96 -17.35 -15.76 17.98
C PRO A 96 -16.15 -16.49 18.59
N ARG A 97 -15.99 -16.34 19.91
CA ARG A 97 -15.04 -17.14 20.67
C ARG A 97 -15.60 -18.55 20.73
N HIS A 98 -15.04 -19.46 19.94
CA HIS A 98 -15.27 -20.88 20.10
C HIS A 98 -14.58 -21.41 21.37
#